data_AF-A0A7D5YWL7-F1
#
_entry.id   AF-A0A7D5YWL7-F1
#
_cell.length_a   1.000
_cell.length_b   1.000
_cell.length_c   1.000
_cell.angle_alpha   90.00
_cell.angle_beta   90.00
_cell.angle_gamma   90.00
#
_symmetry.space_group_name_H-M   'P 1'
#
loop_
_entity.id
_entity.type
_entity.pdbx_description
1 polymer ?
#
loop_
_entity_poly.entity_id
_entity_poly.type
_entity_poly.pdbx_seq_one_letter_code
_entity_poly.pdbx_strand_id
1 'polypeptide(L)'
;MCFGGRDKNNGEAARSRELDRMIRQDEKRMQKEVKLLLLGAGESGKSTILKQMKLIYSQGFNKNERLEWKPVVFSNIIQSFRTISEAMTELNYHFDNPDNEKHMAHILVEHEISPEDKLPQDYLGPIKALWKDGGVKKAIAKGNEYALHDNLA
;
A
#
# COMPACT_ATOMS: atom_id res chain seq x y z
N MET A 1 -59.16 -32.04 5.72
CA MET A 1 -58.66 -31.33 4.53
C MET A 1 -57.63 -30.31 5.00
N CYS A 2 -56.34 -30.60 4.89
CA CYS A 2 -55.27 -29.68 5.29
C CYS A 2 -54.74 -28.95 4.05
N PHE A 3 -55.26 -27.75 3.78
CA PHE A 3 -54.65 -26.78 2.86
C PHE A 3 -53.60 -25.99 3.64
N GLY A 4 -52.35 -26.46 3.65
CA GLY A 4 -51.24 -25.82 4.35
C GLY A 4 -50.04 -25.58 3.43
N GLY A 5 -49.78 -24.31 3.12
CA GLY A 5 -48.45 -23.77 2.81
C GLY A 5 -47.70 -24.30 1.57
N ARG A 6 -48.19 -24.01 0.35
CA ARG A 6 -47.44 -24.31 -0.90
C ARG A 6 -46.58 -23.15 -1.45
N ASP A 7 -46.69 -21.93 -0.92
CA ASP A 7 -46.01 -20.77 -1.52
C ASP A 7 -44.60 -20.46 -1.00
N LYS A 8 -44.26 -20.76 0.26
CA LYS A 8 -42.91 -20.46 0.80
C LYS A 8 -41.80 -21.32 0.18
N ASN A 9 -42.06 -22.60 -0.10
CA ASN A 9 -41.07 -23.52 -0.67
C ASN A 9 -40.71 -23.21 -2.13
N ASN A 10 -41.60 -22.55 -2.89
CA ASN A 10 -41.38 -22.35 -4.32
C ASN A 10 -40.38 -21.22 -4.60
N GLY A 11 -40.41 -20.16 -3.77
CA GLY A 11 -39.43 -19.07 -3.82
C GLY A 11 -38.03 -19.50 -3.39
N GLU A 12 -37.92 -20.32 -2.34
CA GLU A 12 -36.64 -20.90 -1.89
C GLU A 12 -36.07 -21.89 -2.91
N ALA A 13 -36.91 -22.73 -3.50
CA ALA A 13 -36.50 -23.66 -4.56
C ALA A 13 -36.11 -22.95 -5.86
N ALA A 14 -36.72 -21.80 -6.18
CA ALA A 14 -36.31 -20.96 -7.31
C ALA A 14 -34.94 -20.31 -7.05
N ARG A 15 -34.75 -19.76 -5.85
CA ARG A 15 -33.47 -19.17 -5.42
C ARG A 15 -32.34 -20.21 -5.37
N SER A 16 -32.61 -21.42 -4.87
CA SER A 16 -31.64 -22.53 -4.88
C SER A 16 -31.21 -22.91 -6.30
N ARG A 17 -32.18 -23.00 -7.24
CA ARG A 17 -31.88 -23.28 -8.65
C ARG A 17 -31.06 -22.18 -9.31
N GLU A 18 -31.29 -20.93 -8.94
CA GLU A 18 -30.48 -19.80 -9.40
C GLU A 18 -29.04 -19.88 -8.85
N LEU A 19 -28.87 -20.19 -7.56
CA LEU A 19 -27.55 -20.40 -6.94
C LEU A 19 -26.79 -21.56 -7.61
N ASP A 20 -27.44 -22.71 -7.82
CA ASP A 20 -26.82 -23.85 -8.51
C ASP A 20 -26.38 -23.50 -9.94
N ARG A 21 -27.15 -22.63 -10.62
CA ARG A 21 -26.79 -22.12 -11.94
C ARG A 21 -25.56 -21.21 -11.88
N MET A 22 -25.48 -20.32 -10.90
CA MET A 22 -24.32 -19.45 -10.69
C MET A 22 -23.07 -20.28 -10.38
N ILE A 23 -23.17 -21.27 -9.48
CA ILE A 23 -22.06 -22.17 -9.11
C ILE A 23 -21.51 -22.90 -10.34
N ARG A 24 -22.39 -23.49 -11.16
CA ARG A 24 -21.97 -24.19 -12.39
C ARG A 24 -21.32 -23.25 -13.43
N GLN A 25 -21.74 -21.98 -13.47
CA GLN A 25 -21.13 -20.98 -14.34
C GLN A 25 -19.74 -20.58 -13.84
N ASP A 26 -19.59 -20.37 -12.53
CA ASP A 26 -18.30 -20.06 -11.90
C ASP A 26 -17.31 -21.22 -12.03
N GLU A 27 -17.74 -22.48 -11.86
CA GLU A 27 -16.90 -23.66 -12.11
C GLU A 27 -16.32 -23.67 -13.52
N LYS A 28 -17.15 -23.41 -14.54
CA LYS A 28 -16.70 -23.34 -15.94
C LYS A 28 -15.73 -22.18 -16.18
N ARG A 29 -15.89 -21.07 -15.47
CA ARG A 29 -14.94 -19.93 -15.54
C ARG A 29 -13.61 -20.32 -14.89
N MET A 30 -13.65 -20.90 -13.69
CA MET A 30 -12.46 -21.33 -12.95
C MET A 30 -11.66 -22.40 -13.69
N GLN A 31 -12.31 -23.33 -14.40
CA GLN A 31 -11.64 -24.33 -15.24
C GLN A 31 -10.80 -23.72 -16.36
N LYS A 32 -11.11 -22.49 -16.80
CA LYS A 32 -10.37 -21.77 -17.84
C LYS A 32 -9.36 -20.76 -17.27
N GLU A 33 -9.37 -20.54 -15.97
CA GLU A 33 -8.53 -19.56 -15.30
C GLU A 33 -7.13 -20.14 -15.03
N VAL A 34 -6.10 -19.41 -15.45
CA VAL A 34 -4.71 -19.77 -15.16
C VAL A 34 -4.25 -19.04 -13.91
N LYS A 35 -3.93 -19.78 -12.84
CA LYS A 35 -3.42 -19.22 -11.60
C LYS A 35 -1.89 -19.18 -11.62
N LEU A 36 -1.34 -18.00 -11.38
CA LEU A 36 0.10 -17.77 -11.32
C LEU A 36 0.49 -17.44 -9.87
N LEU A 37 1.55 -18.09 -9.38
CA LEU A 37 2.16 -17.80 -8.08
C LEU A 37 3.55 -17.19 -8.30
N LEU A 38 3.73 -15.95 -7.87
CA LEU A 38 5.03 -15.28 -7.91
C LEU A 38 5.74 -15.48 -6.57
N LEU A 39 6.90 -16.12 -6.60
CA LEU A 39 7.74 -16.38 -5.43
C LEU A 39 9.04 -15.58 -5.52
N GLY A 40 9.58 -15.21 -4.36
CA GLY A 40 10.81 -14.43 -4.25
C GLY A 40 10.95 -13.80 -2.87
N ALA A 41 12.16 -13.40 -2.51
CA ALA A 41 12.48 -12.71 -1.25
C ALA A 41 11.66 -11.43 -1.04
N GLY A 42 11.64 -10.90 0.19
CA GLY A 42 11.12 -9.55 0.45
C GLY A 42 11.69 -8.55 -0.55
N GLU A 43 10.88 -7.58 -0.98
CA GLU A 43 11.31 -6.47 -1.85
C GLU A 43 11.84 -6.87 -3.25
N SER A 44 11.76 -8.14 -3.64
CA SER A 44 12.21 -8.65 -4.95
C SER A 44 11.39 -8.19 -6.18
N GLY A 45 10.54 -7.17 -6.04
CA GLY A 45 9.76 -6.60 -7.14
C GLY A 45 8.49 -7.37 -7.56
N LYS A 46 8.04 -8.38 -6.81
CA LYS A 46 6.82 -9.18 -7.15
C LYS A 46 5.58 -8.30 -7.38
N SER A 47 5.32 -7.38 -6.44
CA SER A 47 4.20 -6.44 -6.56
C SER A 47 4.39 -5.50 -7.76
N THR A 48 5.62 -5.14 -8.08
CA THR A 48 5.94 -4.30 -9.25
C THR A 48 5.62 -5.03 -10.55
N ILE A 49 5.96 -6.32 -10.67
CA ILE A 49 5.59 -7.15 -11.83
C ILE A 49 4.07 -7.22 -12.00
N LEU A 50 3.33 -7.47 -10.92
CA LEU A 50 1.86 -7.50 -10.97
C LEU A 50 1.26 -6.14 -11.37
N LYS A 51 1.82 -5.04 -10.86
CA LYS A 51 1.42 -3.68 -11.26
C LYS A 51 1.68 -3.45 -12.76
N GLN A 52 2.82 -3.90 -13.28
CA GLN A 52 3.15 -3.81 -14.72
C GLN A 52 2.20 -4.66 -15.57
N MET A 53 1.85 -5.88 -15.14
CA MET A 53 0.87 -6.71 -15.84
C MET A 53 -0.48 -5.99 -15.96
N LYS A 54 -0.93 -5.31 -14.90
CA LYS A 54 -2.16 -4.52 -14.95
C LYS A 54 -2.05 -3.32 -15.92
N LEU A 55 -0.90 -2.66 -15.96
CA LEU A 55 -0.67 -1.54 -16.90
C LEU A 55 -0.68 -1.98 -18.36
N ILE A 56 -0.09 -3.13 -18.68
CA ILE A 56 0.10 -3.60 -20.06
C ILE A 56 -1.14 -4.34 -20.58
N TYR A 57 -1.75 -5.19 -19.76
CA TYR A 57 -2.80 -6.13 -20.20
C TYR A 57 -4.21 -5.81 -19.68
N SER A 58 -4.36 -4.76 -18.87
CA SER A 58 -5.66 -4.30 -18.36
C SER A 58 -5.83 -2.80 -18.62
N GLN A 59 -6.86 -2.17 -18.05
CA GLN A 59 -7.15 -0.73 -18.25
C GLN A 59 -6.25 0.21 -17.41
N GLY A 60 -5.10 -0.28 -16.94
CA GLY A 60 -4.23 0.46 -16.02
C GLY A 60 -4.90 0.76 -14.67
N PHE A 61 -4.53 1.88 -14.05
CA PHE A 61 -5.10 2.31 -12.76
C PHE A 61 -6.05 3.50 -12.93
N ASN A 62 -7.30 3.32 -12.48
CA ASN A 62 -8.30 4.38 -12.51
C ASN A 62 -8.07 5.42 -11.39
N LYS A 63 -8.83 6.52 -11.40
CA LYS A 63 -8.64 7.61 -10.43
C LYS A 63 -8.82 7.16 -8.98
N ASN A 64 -9.85 6.37 -8.70
CA ASN A 64 -10.15 5.90 -7.34
C ASN A 64 -9.02 4.99 -6.85
N GLU A 65 -8.57 4.05 -7.68
CA GLU A 65 -7.42 3.20 -7.37
C GLU A 65 -6.14 4.01 -7.10
N ARG A 66 -5.91 5.11 -7.82
CA ARG A 66 -4.78 6.01 -7.55
C ARG A 66 -4.91 6.71 -6.19
N LEU A 67 -6.13 7.07 -5.78
CA LEU A 67 -6.38 7.66 -4.47
C LEU A 67 -6.13 6.65 -3.35
N GLU A 68 -6.42 5.36 -3.57
CA GLU A 68 -6.06 4.29 -2.61
C GLU A 68 -4.54 4.18 -2.38
N TRP A 69 -3.72 4.55 -3.37
CA TRP A 69 -2.25 4.55 -3.20
C TRP A 69 -1.72 5.75 -2.43
N LYS A 70 -2.50 6.83 -2.26
CA LYS A 70 -2.03 8.06 -1.59
C LYS A 70 -1.63 7.80 -0.12
N PRO A 71 -2.43 7.10 0.70
CA PRO A 71 -2.01 6.67 2.05
C PRO A 71 -0.74 5.82 2.05
N VAL A 72 -0.61 4.91 1.08
CA VAL A 72 0.56 4.03 0.96
C VAL A 72 1.83 4.83 0.67
N VAL A 73 1.76 5.78 -0.25
CA VAL A 73 2.90 6.66 -0.58
C VAL A 73 3.29 7.52 0.63
N PHE A 74 2.32 8.09 1.34
CA PHE A 74 2.57 8.87 2.54
C PHE A 74 3.23 8.04 3.64
N SER A 75 2.66 6.86 3.94
CA SER A 75 3.21 5.93 4.94
C SER A 75 4.64 5.53 4.60
N ASN A 76 4.93 5.21 3.33
CA ASN A 76 6.27 4.90 2.88
C ASN A 76 7.24 6.06 3.19
N ILE A 77 6.86 7.32 2.91
CA ILE A 77 7.72 8.48 3.21
C ILE A 77 8.02 8.58 4.70
N ILE A 78 7.01 8.43 5.57
CA ILE A 78 7.21 8.54 7.02
C ILE A 78 8.07 7.38 7.56
N GLN A 79 7.80 6.15 7.12
CA GLN A 79 8.60 4.97 7.48
C GLN A 79 10.06 5.14 7.04
N SER A 80 10.28 5.71 5.85
CA SER A 80 11.62 6.01 5.34
C SER A 80 12.38 6.95 6.26
N PHE A 81 11.76 8.06 6.68
CA PHE A 81 12.39 8.99 7.60
C PHE A 81 12.62 8.39 8.98
N ARG A 82 11.76 7.47 9.44
CA ARG A 82 11.98 6.70 10.67
C ARG A 82 13.25 5.87 10.58
N THR A 83 13.38 5.06 9.53
CA THR A 83 14.58 4.24 9.30
C THR A 83 15.84 5.09 9.17
N ILE A 84 15.75 6.24 8.48
CA ILE A 84 16.87 7.20 8.38
C ILE A 84 17.23 7.76 9.76
N SER A 85 16.26 8.13 10.59
CA SER A 85 16.50 8.66 11.93
C SER A 85 17.18 7.64 12.84
N GLU A 86 16.77 6.38 12.76
CA GLU A 86 17.39 5.27 13.48
C GLU A 86 18.84 5.08 13.01
N ALA A 87 19.08 5.03 11.70
CA ALA A 87 20.42 4.90 11.13
C ALA A 87 21.34 6.08 11.48
N MET A 88 20.81 7.32 11.49
CA MET A 88 21.58 8.49 11.93
C MET A 88 22.02 8.37 13.39
N THR A 89 21.17 7.81 14.26
CA THR A 89 21.50 7.58 15.66
C THR A 89 22.60 6.52 15.81
N GLU A 90 22.48 5.41 15.09
CA GLU A 90 23.46 4.31 15.13
C GLU A 90 24.82 4.71 14.55
N LEU A 91 24.83 5.46 13.45
CA LEU A 91 26.05 5.95 12.78
C LEU A 91 26.61 7.23 13.41
N ASN A 92 25.96 7.74 14.47
CA ASN A 92 26.30 8.98 15.16
C ASN A 92 26.41 10.19 14.21
N TYR A 93 25.46 10.31 13.29
CA TYR A 93 25.30 11.48 12.43
C TYR A 93 24.39 12.50 13.10
N HIS A 94 24.83 13.75 13.07
CA HIS A 94 24.06 14.88 13.59
C HIS A 94 23.46 15.68 12.43
N PHE A 95 22.34 16.35 12.71
CA PHE A 95 21.76 17.31 11.77
C PHE A 95 22.70 18.51 11.60
N ASP A 96 22.80 19.01 10.37
CA ASP A 96 23.55 20.24 10.10
C ASP A 96 22.79 21.47 10.62
N ASN A 97 21.45 21.40 10.58
CA ASN A 97 20.57 22.42 11.14
C ASN A 97 19.89 21.91 12.43
N PRO A 98 20.09 22.56 13.60
CA PRO A 98 19.43 22.19 14.85
C PRO A 98 17.90 22.16 14.78
N ASP A 99 17.27 22.98 13.93
CA ASP A 99 15.81 22.97 13.77
C ASP A 99 15.29 21.67 13.13
N ASN A 100 16.16 20.93 12.43
CA ASN A 100 15.79 19.66 11.81
C ASN A 100 15.52 18.56 12.84
N GLU A 101 16.04 18.67 14.07
CA GLU A 101 15.69 17.74 15.14
C GLU A 101 14.20 17.85 15.50
N LYS A 102 13.68 19.09 15.57
CA LYS A 102 12.25 19.35 15.77
C LYS A 102 11.41 18.91 14.57
N HIS A 103 11.90 19.15 13.35
CA HIS A 103 11.25 18.68 12.13
C HIS A 103 11.14 17.17 12.08
N MET A 104 12.21 16.45 12.44
CA MET A 104 12.22 14.98 12.48
C MET A 104 11.22 14.49 13.53
N ALA A 105 11.27 15.01 14.75
CA ALA A 105 10.31 14.65 15.80
C ALA A 105 8.85 14.88 15.38
N HIS A 106 8.57 15.98 14.68
CA HIS A 106 7.24 16.31 14.17
C HIS A 106 6.72 15.29 13.14
N ILE A 107 7.54 14.89 12.17
CA ILE A 107 7.09 13.98 11.10
C ILE A 107 7.01 12.52 11.54
N LEU A 108 7.72 12.14 12.62
CA LEU A 108 7.72 10.76 13.14
C LEU A 108 6.51 10.46 14.04
N VAL A 109 5.68 11.45 14.34
CA VAL A 109 4.39 11.23 14.99
C VAL A 109 3.51 10.40 14.05
N GLU A 110 2.94 9.31 14.58
CA GLU A 110 2.06 8.45 13.79
C GLU A 110 0.86 9.24 13.27
N HIS A 111 0.70 9.26 11.95
CA HIS A 111 -0.40 9.92 11.28
C HIS A 111 -0.91 9.02 10.15
N GLU A 112 -2.15 8.58 10.27
CA GLU A 112 -2.84 7.82 9.25
C GLU A 112 -3.68 8.76 8.39
N ILE A 113 -3.62 8.58 7.07
CA ILE A 113 -4.43 9.35 6.12
C ILE A 113 -5.30 8.40 5.30
N SER A 114 -6.49 8.86 4.94
CA SER A 114 -7.41 8.12 4.07
C SER A 114 -7.28 8.56 2.60
N PRO A 115 -7.80 7.78 1.64
CA PRO A 115 -7.82 8.13 0.21
C PRO A 115 -8.52 9.46 -0.12
N GLU A 116 -9.39 9.95 0.76
CA GLU A 116 -10.12 11.21 0.61
C GLU A 116 -9.42 12.41 1.30
N ASP A 117 -8.52 12.14 2.26
CA ASP A 117 -7.93 13.18 3.10
C ASP A 117 -6.89 14.04 2.36
N LYS A 118 -6.77 15.31 2.71
CA LYS A 118 -5.67 16.12 2.16
C LYS A 118 -4.36 15.72 2.86
N LEU A 119 -3.25 15.79 2.11
CA LEU A 119 -1.94 15.62 2.73
C LEU A 119 -1.70 16.73 3.78
N PRO A 120 -1.19 16.38 4.97
CA PRO A 120 -0.84 17.35 6.02
C PRO A 120 0.13 18.41 5.48
N GLN A 121 -0.31 19.67 5.43
CA GLN A 121 0.47 20.76 4.83
C GLN A 121 1.68 21.15 5.69
N ASP A 122 1.54 20.96 7.00
CA ASP A 122 2.54 21.13 8.04
C ASP A 122 3.73 20.16 7.91
N TYR A 123 3.60 19.06 7.14
CA TYR A 123 4.70 18.11 6.92
C TYR A 123 5.62 18.53 5.76
N LEU A 124 5.12 19.34 4.82
CA LEU A 124 5.85 19.69 3.60
C LEU A 124 7.14 20.47 3.88
N GLY A 125 7.08 21.45 4.79
CA GLY A 125 8.24 22.24 5.21
C GLY A 125 9.31 21.39 5.88
N PRO A 126 8.98 20.65 6.96
CA PRO A 126 9.85 19.70 7.63
C PRO A 126 10.52 18.69 6.69
N ILE A 127 9.75 18.01 5.84
CA ILE A 127 10.29 17.01 4.90
C ILE A 127 11.30 17.64 3.94
N LYS A 128 10.99 18.83 3.39
CA LYS A 128 11.91 19.55 2.49
C LYS A 128 13.20 19.99 3.19
N ALA A 129 13.11 20.41 4.45
CA ALA A 129 14.27 20.82 5.23
C ALA A 129 15.18 19.61 5.54
N LEU A 130 14.59 18.50 5.99
CA LEU A 130 15.27 17.25 6.26
C LEU A 130 15.93 16.65 5.01
N TRP A 131 15.24 16.65 3.87
CA TRP A 131 15.79 16.12 2.62
C TRP A 131 17.05 16.87 2.13
N LYS A 132 17.21 18.14 2.55
CA LYS A 132 18.37 18.95 2.18
C LYS A 132 19.53 18.81 3.17
N ASP A 133 19.29 18.35 4.38
CA ASP A 133 20.25 18.23 5.47
C ASP A 133 21.40 17.28 5.12
N GLY A 134 22.64 17.65 5.45
CA GLY A 134 23.81 16.84 5.14
C GLY A 134 23.93 15.60 6.02
N GLY A 135 23.48 15.63 7.28
CA GLY A 135 23.41 14.46 8.15
C GLY A 135 22.46 13.40 7.59
N VAL A 136 21.26 13.84 7.18
CA VAL A 136 20.26 12.98 6.51
C VAL A 136 20.82 12.37 5.23
N LYS A 137 21.46 13.17 4.37
CA LYS A 137 22.07 12.68 3.13
C LYS A 137 23.19 11.68 3.36
N LYS A 138 24.02 11.87 4.40
CA LYS A 138 25.07 10.91 4.78
C LYS A 138 24.48 9.57 5.19
N ALA A 139 23.38 9.58 5.95
CA ALA A 139 22.65 8.35 6.28
C ALA A 139 22.12 7.68 5.01
N ILE A 140 21.40 8.40 4.15
CA ILE A 140 20.85 7.85 2.89
C ILE A 140 21.96 7.24 2.01
N ALA A 141 23.14 7.86 1.94
CA ALA A 141 24.29 7.32 1.18
C ALA A 141 24.80 5.98 1.72
N LYS A 142 24.48 5.66 2.98
CA LYS A 142 24.75 4.39 3.66
C LYS A 142 23.52 3.47 3.70
N GLY A 143 22.47 3.81 2.94
CA GLY A 143 21.19 3.09 2.91
C GLY A 143 21.27 1.62 2.51
N ASN A 144 22.40 1.16 1.95
CA ASN A 144 22.65 -0.25 1.67
C ASN A 144 23.12 -1.06 2.91
N GLU A 145 23.51 -0.39 3.99
CA GLU A 145 23.95 -1.02 5.25
C GLU A 145 22.77 -1.32 6.18
N TYR A 146 21.60 -0.78 5.88
CA TYR A 146 20.36 -0.98 6.63
C TYR A 146 19.17 -1.17 5.69
N ALA A 147 18.01 -1.59 6.19
CA ALA A 147 16.83 -1.90 5.36
C ALA A 147 16.09 -0.64 4.90
N LEU A 148 16.78 0.27 4.20
CA LEU A 148 16.15 1.43 3.57
C LEU A 148 15.46 1.00 2.27
N HIS A 149 14.20 1.36 2.10
CA HIS A 149 13.48 1.04 0.87
C HIS A 149 14.17 1.66 -0.37
N ASP A 150 14.41 0.84 -1.40
CA ASP A 150 15.04 1.26 -2.67
C ASP A 150 14.34 2.44 -3.36
N ASN A 151 13.05 2.67 -3.08
CA ASN A 151 12.26 3.73 -3.71
C ASN A 151 12.64 5.16 -3.26
N LEU A 152 13.57 5.30 -2.30
CA LEU A 152 14.08 6.59 -1.81
C LEU A 152 15.37 7.04 -2.49
N ALA A 153 16.11 6.09 -3.07
CA ALA A 153 17.45 6.31 -3.62
C ALA A 153 17.41 7.01 -4.99
#